data_AF-A0A2N6NQP7-F1
#
_entry.id   AF-A0A2N6NQP7-F1
#
_cell.length_a   1.000
_cell.length_b   1.000
_cell.length_c   1.000
_cell.angle_alpha   90.00
_cell.angle_beta   90.00
_cell.angle_gamma   90.00
#
_symmetry.space_group_name_H-M   'P 1'
#
loop_
_entity.id
_entity.type
_entity.pdbx_description
1 polymer ?
#
loop_
_entity_poly.entity_id
_entity_poly.type
_entity_poly.pdbx_seq_one_letter_code
_entity_poly.pdbx_strand_id
1 'polypeptide(L)'
;MFECSLLRQLRFLFSASHLPGLLRTLRGVLFPNNAPGKSTLAPPSSDDEFVALRKRVAGALVGLLPTGVAKFYLGSKSGGESGAAAAQEDGMVDGMEDLLMVLNDEYCNKHLMYSILELILVRLMPELSEKGVGELWEERLG
;
A
#
# COMPACT_ATOMS: atom_id res chain seq x y z
N MET A 1 2.84 21.60 -2.57
CA MET A 1 1.46 21.72 -2.06
C MET A 1 0.76 20.36 -1.95
N PHE A 2 0.91 19.46 -2.94
CA PHE A 2 0.30 18.11 -2.94
C PHE A 2 0.69 17.22 -1.74
N GLU A 3 1.96 17.19 -1.32
CA GLU A 3 2.38 16.37 -0.17
C GLU A 3 1.69 16.74 1.15
N CYS A 4 1.42 18.03 1.37
CA CYS A 4 0.72 18.51 2.56
C CYS A 4 -0.75 18.05 2.59
N SER A 5 -1.38 17.88 1.42
CA SER A 5 -2.77 17.41 1.32
C SER A 5 -2.86 15.90 1.56
N LEU A 6 -1.96 15.12 0.98
CA LEU A 6 -1.93 13.66 1.16
C LEU A 6 -1.64 13.30 2.63
N LEU A 7 -0.64 13.93 3.23
CA LEU A 7 -0.28 13.69 4.62
C LEU A 7 -1.43 14.07 5.57
N ARG A 8 -2.13 15.16 5.28
CA ARG A 8 -3.32 15.57 6.04
C ARG A 8 -4.44 14.55 5.92
N GLN A 9 -4.69 14.04 4.72
CA GLN A 9 -5.72 13.03 4.47
C GLN A 9 -5.41 11.72 5.21
N LEU A 10 -4.16 11.25 5.16
CA LEU A 10 -3.72 10.07 5.89
C LEU A 10 -3.85 10.26 7.40
N ARG A 11 -3.44 11.42 7.94
CA ARG A 11 -3.60 11.71 9.38
C ARG A 11 -5.07 11.77 9.80
N PHE A 12 -5.94 12.29 8.95
CA PHE A 12 -7.37 12.31 9.19
C PHE A 12 -7.96 10.90 9.24
N LEU A 13 -7.68 10.07 8.22
CA LEU A 13 -8.15 8.68 8.12
C LEU A 13 -7.67 7.81 9.29
N PHE A 14 -6.40 7.96 9.68
CA PHE A 14 -5.77 7.22 10.78
C PHE A 14 -5.82 7.98 12.12
N SER A 15 -6.84 8.82 12.32
CA SER A 15 -7.09 9.45 13.63
C SER A 15 -7.96 8.54 14.50
N ALA A 16 -7.76 8.57 15.82
CA ALA A 16 -8.47 7.72 16.77
C ALA A 16 -10.01 7.87 16.70
N SER A 17 -10.50 9.04 16.28
CA SER A 17 -11.95 9.30 16.15
C SER A 17 -12.57 8.75 14.86
N HIS A 18 -11.81 8.65 13.76
CA HIS A 18 -12.34 8.23 12.46
C HIS A 18 -12.07 6.76 12.16
N LEU A 19 -10.95 6.23 12.66
CA LEU A 19 -10.51 4.87 12.38
C LEU A 19 -11.56 3.81 12.80
N PRO A 20 -12.24 3.89 13.97
CA PRO A 20 -13.28 2.91 14.32
C PRO A 20 -14.48 2.92 13.35
N GLY A 21 -14.92 4.11 12.91
CA GLY A 21 -16.01 4.25 11.95
C GLY A 21 -15.64 3.72 10.57
N LEU A 22 -14.40 3.97 10.14
CA LEU A 22 -13.85 3.43 8.91
C LEU A 22 -13.78 1.90 8.94
N LEU A 23 -13.23 1.31 10.01
CA LEU A 23 -13.16 -0.15 10.17
C LEU A 23 -14.54 -0.80 10.20
N ARG A 24 -15.54 -0.17 10.83
CA ARG A 24 -16.93 -0.64 10.81
C ARG A 24 -17.52 -0.63 9.40
N THR A 25 -17.25 0.43 8.63
CA THR A 25 -17.70 0.55 7.24
C THR A 25 -17.05 -0.50 6.36
N LEU A 26 -15.72 -0.66 6.47
CA LEU A 26 -14.96 -1.67 5.73
C LEU A 26 -15.46 -3.08 6.05
N ARG A 27 -15.71 -3.40 7.32
CA ARG A 27 -16.34 -4.68 7.70
C ARG A 27 -17.68 -4.87 7.00
N GLY A 28 -18.55 -3.87 7.00
CA GLY A 28 -19.88 -3.99 6.39
C GLY A 28 -19.82 -4.24 4.87
N VAL A 29 -18.84 -3.64 4.19
CA VAL A 29 -18.64 -3.81 2.74
C VAL A 29 -18.00 -5.17 2.41
N LEU A 30 -16.98 -5.57 3.17
CA LEU A 30 -16.24 -6.82 2.91
C LEU A 30 -16.97 -8.06 3.45
N PHE A 31 -17.72 -7.91 4.54
CA PHE A 31 -18.43 -8.98 5.23
C PHE A 31 -19.92 -8.65 5.41
N PRO A 32 -20.72 -8.62 4.34
CA PRO A 32 -22.16 -8.39 4.45
C PRO A 32 -22.79 -9.46 5.35
N ASN A 33 -23.53 -9.02 6.36
CA ASN A 33 -24.09 -9.90 7.41
C ASN A 33 -23.05 -10.78 8.14
N ASN A 34 -21.81 -10.31 8.26
CA ASN A 34 -20.67 -11.04 8.84
C ASN A 34 -20.28 -12.33 8.09
N ALA A 35 -20.76 -12.51 6.87
CA ALA A 35 -20.29 -13.57 5.99
C ALA A 35 -19.28 -12.98 5.00
N PRO A 36 -18.22 -13.71 4.61
CA PRO A 36 -17.31 -13.26 3.56
C PRO A 36 -18.09 -12.86 2.29
N GLY A 37 -17.89 -11.63 1.83
CA GLY A 37 -18.43 -11.19 0.56
C GLY A 37 -17.82 -12.00 -0.59
N LYS A 38 -18.53 -12.09 -1.72
CA LYS A 38 -17.93 -12.65 -2.95
C LYS A 38 -16.82 -11.71 -3.41
N SER A 39 -15.58 -12.20 -3.45
CA SER A 39 -14.48 -11.45 -4.04
C SER A 39 -14.80 -11.13 -5.50
N THR A 40 -14.68 -9.86 -5.88
CA THR A 40 -14.70 -9.44 -7.28
C THR A 40 -13.34 -9.65 -7.96
N LEU A 41 -12.31 -10.02 -7.19
CA LEU A 41 -10.98 -10.32 -7.70
C LEU A 41 -10.85 -11.82 -7.96
N ALA A 42 -10.59 -12.17 -9.21
CA ALA A 42 -10.14 -13.50 -9.62
C ALA A 42 -8.63 -13.43 -9.87
N PRO A 43 -7.86 -14.46 -9.48
CA PRO A 43 -6.45 -14.53 -9.85
C PRO A 43 -6.31 -14.66 -11.38
N PRO A 44 -5.22 -14.13 -11.97
CA PRO A 44 -4.91 -14.37 -13.37
C PRO A 44 -4.83 -15.86 -13.70
N SER A 45 -5.26 -16.22 -14.90
CA SER A 45 -5.36 -17.62 -15.37
C SER A 45 -4.05 -18.13 -15.98
N SER A 46 -3.13 -17.24 -16.33
CA SER A 46 -1.81 -17.56 -16.88
C SER A 46 -0.74 -16.55 -16.46
N ASP A 47 0.53 -16.94 -16.59
CA ASP A 47 1.67 -16.06 -16.32
C ASP A 47 1.68 -14.84 -17.26
N ASP A 48 1.31 -15.01 -18.52
CA ASP A 48 1.21 -13.90 -19.48
C ASP A 48 0.16 -12.88 -19.05
N GLU A 49 -0.99 -13.34 -18.53
CA GLU A 49 -2.03 -12.47 -17.99
C GLU A 49 -1.54 -11.73 -16.74
N PHE A 50 -0.75 -12.40 -15.89
CA PHE A 50 -0.15 -11.78 -14.70
C PHE A 50 0.85 -10.68 -15.07
N VAL A 51 1.73 -10.94 -16.05
CA VAL A 51 2.68 -9.94 -16.57
C VAL A 51 1.95 -8.75 -17.18
N ALA A 52 0.92 -9.00 -18.00
CA ALA A 52 0.11 -7.94 -18.60
C ALA A 52 -0.62 -7.09 -17.55
N LEU A 53 -1.16 -7.74 -16.50
CA LEU A 53 -1.79 -7.06 -15.38
C LEU A 53 -0.80 -6.17 -14.64
N ARG A 54 0.40 -6.66 -14.33
CA ARG A 54 1.42 -5.90 -13.63
C ARG A 54 1.86 -4.68 -14.42
N LYS A 55 2.17 -4.84 -15.71
CA LYS A 55 2.54 -3.72 -16.59
C LYS A 55 1.44 -2.65 -16.64
N ARG A 56 0.17 -3.07 -16.73
CA ARG A 56 -0.98 -2.16 -16.68
C ARG A 56 -1.06 -1.40 -15.35
N VAL A 57 -0.87 -2.09 -14.23
CA VAL A 57 -0.87 -1.47 -12.89
C VAL A 57 0.29 -0.50 -12.74
N ALA A 58 1.49 -0.87 -13.21
CA ALA A 58 2.66 -0.01 -13.19
C ALA A 58 2.42 1.29 -13.97
N GLY A 59 1.91 1.20 -15.19
CA GLY A 59 1.53 2.38 -15.98
C GLY A 59 0.50 3.26 -15.29
N ALA A 60 -0.54 2.65 -14.70
CA ALA A 60 -1.55 3.40 -13.94
C ALA A 60 -0.96 4.11 -12.72
N LEU A 61 -0.07 3.46 -11.97
CA LEU A 61 0.60 4.04 -10.81
C LEU A 61 1.57 5.16 -11.19
N VAL A 62 2.35 4.99 -12.26
CA VAL A 62 3.20 6.07 -12.80
C VAL A 62 2.35 7.27 -13.21
N GLY A 63 1.19 7.06 -13.81
CA GLY A 63 0.25 8.13 -14.17
C GLY A 63 -0.34 8.90 -12.97
N LEU A 64 -0.30 8.34 -11.76
CA LEU A 64 -0.71 9.03 -10.53
C LEU A 64 0.41 9.88 -9.91
N LEU A 65 1.66 9.60 -10.24
CA LEU A 65 2.81 10.29 -9.67
C LEU A 65 3.09 11.60 -10.42
N PRO A 66 3.40 12.71 -9.71
CA PRO A 66 3.96 13.88 -10.37
C PRO A 66 5.25 13.51 -11.12
N THR A 67 5.42 14.03 -12.33
CA THR A 67 6.52 13.64 -13.25
C THR A 67 7.91 13.76 -12.61
N GLY A 68 8.12 14.77 -11.74
CA GLY A 68 9.39 14.93 -11.02
C GLY A 68 9.66 13.80 -10.00
N VAL A 69 8.61 13.32 -9.32
CA VAL A 69 8.71 12.20 -8.37
C VAL A 69 8.95 10.90 -9.12
N ALA A 70 8.18 10.64 -10.17
CA ALA A 70 8.37 9.45 -11.00
C ALA A 70 9.79 9.38 -11.57
N LYS A 71 10.29 10.49 -12.13
CA LYS A 71 11.65 10.55 -12.70
C LYS A 71 12.74 10.33 -11.65
N PHE A 72 12.59 10.88 -10.44
CA PHE A 72 13.59 10.74 -9.39
C PHE A 72 13.64 9.32 -8.81
N TYR A 73 12.48 8.73 -8.52
CA TYR A 73 12.40 7.42 -7.86
C TYR A 73 12.46 6.23 -8.83
N LEU A 74 11.99 6.40 -10.07
CA LEU A 74 11.86 5.31 -11.04
C LEU A 74 12.82 5.44 -12.23
N GLY A 75 13.28 6.65 -12.54
CA GLY A 75 14.10 6.93 -13.74
C GLY A 75 15.59 6.58 -13.63
N SER A 76 16.04 5.93 -12.55
CA SER A 76 17.47 5.86 -12.23
C SER A 76 18.16 4.51 -12.52
N LYS A 77 17.53 3.56 -13.22
CA LYS A 77 18.10 2.20 -13.39
C LYS A 77 18.41 1.69 -14.80
N SER A 78 18.06 2.39 -15.87
CA SER A 78 18.55 2.04 -17.21
C SER A 78 19.65 3.00 -17.67
N GLY A 79 20.90 2.58 -17.56
CA GLY A 79 22.02 3.29 -18.18
C GLY A 79 21.86 3.31 -19.71
N GLY A 80 21.98 4.48 -20.32
CA GLY A 80 21.94 4.61 -21.78
C GLY A 80 21.52 6.01 -22.25
N GLU A 81 22.42 6.64 -22.98
CA GLU A 81 22.38 8.00 -23.53
C GLU A 81 21.12 8.35 -24.35
N SER A 82 20.65 9.59 -24.17
CA SER A 82 19.88 10.44 -25.10
C SER A 82 18.90 9.77 -26.09
N GLY A 83 17.60 9.97 -25.87
CA GLY A 83 16.61 9.97 -26.97
C GLY A 83 15.16 9.69 -26.55
N ALA A 84 14.27 10.64 -26.84
CA ALA A 84 12.80 10.57 -26.84
C ALA A 84 12.05 10.47 -25.49
N ALA A 85 11.04 11.34 -25.32
CA ALA A 85 10.15 11.38 -24.15
C ALA A 85 9.39 10.06 -23.90
N ALA A 86 9.11 9.29 -24.95
CA ALA A 86 8.46 7.98 -24.85
C ALA A 86 9.34 6.91 -24.19
N ALA A 87 10.66 6.90 -24.46
CA ALA A 87 11.59 5.97 -23.84
C ALA A 87 11.77 6.24 -22.33
N GLN A 88 11.61 7.50 -21.92
CA GLN A 88 11.61 7.89 -20.51
C GLN A 88 10.34 7.42 -19.78
N GLU A 89 9.19 7.43 -20.44
CA GLU A 89 7.94 6.92 -19.87
C GLU A 89 7.99 5.40 -19.69
N ASP A 90 8.42 4.66 -20.72
CA ASP A 90 8.59 3.20 -20.64
C ASP A 90 9.58 2.81 -19.53
N GLY A 91 10.72 3.51 -19.42
CA GLY A 91 11.69 3.24 -18.33
C GLY A 91 11.15 3.50 -16.92
N MET A 92 10.22 4.44 -16.75
CA MET A 92 9.55 4.67 -15.46
C MET A 92 8.53 3.57 -15.15
N VAL A 93 7.83 3.05 -16.16
CA VAL A 93 6.92 1.91 -16.02
C VAL A 93 7.70 0.66 -15.63
N ASP A 94 8.82 0.38 -16.30
CA ASP A 94 9.69 -0.75 -15.96
C ASP A 94 10.23 -0.63 -14.53
N GLY A 95 10.68 0.57 -14.12
CA GLY A 95 11.11 0.81 -12.74
C GLY A 95 9.98 0.63 -11.70
N MET A 96 8.73 0.91 -12.07
CA MET A 96 7.56 0.63 -11.24
C MET A 96 7.23 -0.87 -11.22
N GLU A 97 7.36 -1.59 -12.34
CA GLU A 97 7.22 -3.05 -12.37
C GLU A 97 8.24 -3.73 -11.43
N ASP A 98 9.50 -3.29 -11.46
CA ASP A 98 10.54 -3.76 -10.55
C ASP A 98 10.16 -3.56 -9.08
N LEU A 99 9.54 -2.43 -8.74
CA LEU A 99 9.04 -2.18 -7.38
C LEU A 99 7.89 -3.12 -7.03
N LEU A 100 6.96 -3.36 -7.96
CA LEU A 100 5.84 -4.29 -7.78
C LEU A 100 6.30 -5.74 -7.62
N MET A 101 7.49 -6.13 -8.13
CA MET A 101 8.04 -7.47 -7.95
C MET A 101 8.28 -7.84 -6.48
N VAL A 102 8.51 -6.86 -5.60
CA VAL A 102 8.65 -7.10 -4.15
C VAL A 102 7.38 -7.74 -3.57
N LEU A 103 6.20 -7.43 -4.14
CA LEU A 103 4.92 -8.01 -3.71
C LEU A 103 4.73 -9.47 -4.17
N ASN A 104 5.64 -10.00 -4.99
CA ASN A 104 5.63 -11.42 -5.35
C ASN A 104 6.26 -12.31 -4.26
N ASP A 105 6.96 -11.71 -3.29
CA ASP A 105 7.59 -12.43 -2.20
C ASP A 105 6.64 -12.57 -1.00
N GLU A 106 6.38 -13.82 -0.58
CA GLU A 106 5.48 -14.13 0.53
C GLU A 106 5.97 -13.54 1.86
N TYR A 107 7.28 -13.54 2.11
CA TYR A 107 7.87 -13.00 3.34
C TYR A 107 7.70 -11.48 3.40
N CYS A 108 7.92 -10.79 2.27
CA CYS A 108 7.63 -9.35 2.17
C CYS A 108 6.15 -9.05 2.44
N ASN A 109 5.24 -9.83 1.85
CA ASN A 109 3.80 -9.66 2.05
C ASN A 109 3.38 -9.88 3.50
N LYS A 110 3.98 -10.86 4.18
CA LYS A 110 3.74 -11.12 5.60
C LYS A 110 4.12 -9.90 6.45
N HIS A 111 5.32 -9.36 6.26
CA HIS A 111 5.79 -8.18 7.01
C HIS A 111 5.01 -6.91 6.69
N LEU A 112 4.60 -6.73 5.43
CA LEU A 112 3.72 -5.63 5.04
C LEU A 112 2.39 -5.70 5.81
N MET A 113 1.77 -6.89 5.88
CA MET A 113 0.51 -7.07 6.61
C MET A 113 0.67 -6.82 8.12
N TYR A 114 1.74 -7.34 8.75
CA TYR A 114 2.00 -7.04 10.15
C TYR A 114 2.25 -5.55 10.40
N SER A 115 2.99 -4.88 9.52
CA SER A 115 3.24 -3.44 9.62
C SER A 115 1.96 -2.61 9.50
N ILE A 116 1.04 -3.00 8.61
CA ILE A 116 -0.28 -2.35 8.49
C ILE A 116 -1.12 -2.57 9.75
N LEU A 117 -1.14 -3.80 10.27
CA LEU A 117 -1.89 -4.11 11.49
C LEU A 117 -1.32 -3.38 12.70
N GLU A 118 -0.01 -3.36 12.86
CA GLU A 118 0.68 -2.61 13.91
C GLU A 118 0.36 -1.11 13.82
N LEU A 119 0.42 -0.52 12.63
CA LEU A 119 0.03 0.88 12.42
C LEU A 119 -1.42 1.14 12.85
N ILE A 120 -2.36 0.26 12.50
CA ILE A 120 -3.76 0.38 12.92
C ILE A 120 -3.87 0.27 14.44
N LEU A 121 -3.19 -0.71 15.05
CA LEU A 121 -3.22 -0.95 16.49
C LEU A 121 -2.68 0.26 17.27
N VAL A 122 -1.51 0.78 16.91
CA VAL A 122 -0.90 1.95 17.57
C VAL A 122 -1.77 3.21 17.41
N ARG A 123 -2.56 3.30 16.33
CA ARG A 123 -3.51 4.42 16.16
C ARG A 123 -4.79 4.28 16.97
N LEU A 124 -5.18 3.07 17.35
CA LEU A 124 -6.31 2.80 18.23
C LEU A 124 -5.91 2.82 19.71
N MET A 125 -4.72 2.30 20.02
CA MET A 125 -4.17 2.12 21.36
C MET A 125 -2.71 2.60 21.34
N PRO A 126 -2.47 3.90 21.53
CA PRO A 126 -1.13 4.48 21.43
C PRO A 126 -0.16 3.92 22.48
N GLU A 127 -0.65 3.37 23.59
CA GLU A 127 0.16 2.74 24.64
C GLU A 127 0.96 1.54 24.11
N LEU A 128 0.48 0.88 23.05
CA LEU A 128 1.17 -0.22 22.38
C LEU A 128 2.44 0.20 21.63
N SER A 129 2.67 1.50 21.47
CA SER A 129 3.94 2.00 20.91
C SER A 129 5.09 2.00 21.93
N GLU A 130 4.76 1.98 23.22
CA GLU A 130 5.74 2.07 24.31
C GLU A 130 5.84 0.74 25.08
N LYS A 131 4.71 0.05 25.27
CA LYS A 131 4.60 -1.14 26.12
C LYS A 131 4.00 -2.32 25.38
N GLY A 132 4.46 -3.51 25.75
CA GLY A 132 3.86 -4.76 25.27
C GLY A 132 2.46 -4.98 25.83
N VAL A 133 1.65 -5.81 25.16
CA VAL A 133 0.32 -6.20 25.65
C VAL A 133 0.38 -6.83 27.05
N GLY A 134 1.42 -7.65 27.32
CA GLY A 134 1.63 -8.29 28.62
C GLY A 134 1.88 -7.29 29.75
N GLU A 135 2.78 -6.32 29.53
CA GLU A 135 3.05 -5.24 30.49
C GLU A 135 1.79 -4.42 30.78
N LEU A 136 1.02 -4.07 29.74
CA LEU A 136 -0.26 -3.36 29.89
C LEU A 136 -1.34 -4.17 30.59
N TRP A 137 -1.28 -5.50 30.51
CA TRP A 137 -2.20 -6.38 31.23
C TRP A 137 -1.89 -6.42 32.71
N GLU A 138 -0.62 -6.61 33.08
CA GLU A 138 -0.18 -6.61 34.47
C GLU A 138 -0.49 -5.28 35.18
N GLU A 139 -0.29 -4.14 34.50
CA GLU A 139 -0.61 -2.82 35.06
C GLU A 139 -2.10 -2.61 35.34
N ARG A 140 -3.00 -3.26 34.59
CA ARG A 140 -4.46 -3.06 34.69
C ARG A 140 -5.18 -4.10 35.54
N LEU A 141 -4.70 -5.34 35.53
CA LEU A 141 -5.38 -6.50 36.11
C LEU A 141 -4.65 -7.10 37.33
N GLY A 142 -3.53 -6.49 37.76
CA GLY A 142 -2.68 -6.95 38.86
C GLY A 142 -3.41 -7.59 40.04
#